data_AF-A0A532TIG8-F1
#
_entry.id   AF-A0A532TIG8-F1
#
_cell.length_a   1.000
_cell.length_b   1.000
_cell.length_c   1.000
_cell.angle_alpha   90.00
_cell.angle_beta   90.00
_cell.angle_gamma   90.00
#
_symmetry.space_group_name_H-M   'P 1'
#
loop_
_entity.id
_entity.type
_entity.pdbx_description
1 polymer ?
#
loop_
_entity_poly.entity_id
_entity_poly.type
_entity_poly.pdbx_seq_one_letter_code
_entity_poly.pdbx_strand_id
1 'polypeptide(L)'
;MDITKEISSKNTTIQVAHDLQRQLLEMTSFLRVMNNYYKRKLELQNQIKPLIIRKFKERLKKIEDNKAWLQSLPNALNSLSGDFLNRKDSFKFPDSIILFEAWMHLGIQALYPRIVLQFQFPGLLKGEKVRNIFQFLYSTSRGFGFPIYFGPEFYHYKFKLASIFDPLLKWSYTVCHRANQAIVVGNKRLKSKRHHPGEIESVIISEFANNIYKGIDTLLHGYFKNEAKILGKFSSLDNVLQNSTFSYSIGDHAMRIERNNVGRILSLPLITHDSIIKNYGVDFNSYGKTLLDVNKTLIKKLNFYRERRNALISKLNKKDKIKFRLEQSKHSAKEFARMSQKLSKKYPIIDIYGHYKTLLEKVRELLFTTPIYKHGTHNSKEGRGNLKETNKKREKTDDYKQQDVNSVLLSFIKKYEEKHKFNFEEVEVMDKIEQLQEIIAKMWLPFKERQFKFALNKLNELLMIHIDDENYEQNITELLNKLLPIIAIYEIFNRPLFESVYPESIPQTKRPWTYFARFLASKYNPFGTHLMKLFNRLAFHNWSFLILKKGMNRNEFFNYLLKLPIWKYIPKNITTRMIQQNS
;
A
#
# COMPACT_ATOMS: atom_id res chain seq x y z
N MET A 1 19.71 -12.77 -17.11
CA MET A 1 18.99 -11.79 -17.95
C MET A 1 19.32 -10.41 -17.40
N ASP A 2 20.14 -9.64 -18.12
CA ASP A 2 20.64 -8.33 -17.68
C ASP A 2 19.58 -7.25 -17.88
N ILE A 3 18.71 -7.09 -16.87
CA ILE A 3 17.71 -6.01 -16.80
C ILE A 3 18.40 -4.62 -16.86
N THR A 4 19.66 -4.53 -16.46
CA THR A 4 20.46 -3.30 -16.45
C THR A 4 20.84 -2.78 -17.83
N LYS A 5 20.97 -3.63 -18.86
CA LYS A 5 21.29 -3.21 -20.23
C LYS A 5 20.07 -2.76 -21.04
N GLU A 6 18.86 -3.21 -20.69
CA GLU A 6 17.62 -2.73 -21.34
C GLU A 6 17.17 -1.36 -20.80
N ILE A 7 17.66 -0.90 -19.65
CA ILE A 7 17.27 0.40 -19.05
C ILE A 7 17.95 1.60 -19.76
N SER A 8 18.92 1.39 -20.65
CA SER A 8 19.78 2.50 -21.12
C SER A 8 19.59 3.00 -22.56
N SER A 9 18.80 2.36 -23.43
CA SER A 9 18.82 2.74 -24.86
C SER A 9 17.49 3.08 -25.55
N LYS A 10 16.31 2.91 -24.92
CA LYS A 10 14.99 3.31 -25.48
C LYS A 10 13.97 3.80 -24.44
N ASN A 11 14.43 4.31 -23.30
CA ASN A 11 13.52 4.49 -22.16
C ASN A 11 12.65 5.74 -22.26
N THR A 12 11.34 5.52 -22.37
CA THR A 12 10.33 6.51 -22.02
C THR A 12 10.61 6.99 -20.60
N THR A 13 10.70 8.30 -20.41
CA THR A 13 10.83 8.90 -19.08
C THR A 13 9.58 9.70 -18.74
N ILE A 14 9.39 9.94 -17.45
CA ILE A 14 8.37 10.87 -16.99
C ILE A 14 8.97 12.00 -16.17
N GLN A 15 8.28 13.14 -16.21
CA GLN A 15 8.69 14.36 -15.54
C GLN A 15 8.07 14.41 -14.15
N VAL A 16 8.91 14.53 -13.11
CA VAL A 16 8.49 14.69 -11.72
C VAL A 16 8.92 16.05 -11.19
N ALA A 17 8.00 16.80 -10.61
CA ALA A 17 8.25 18.10 -10.00
C ALA A 17 9.22 17.93 -8.82
N HIS A 18 10.28 18.73 -8.85
CA HIS A 18 11.44 18.56 -7.98
C HIS A 18 12.05 19.92 -7.60
N ASP A 19 11.20 20.85 -7.18
CA ASP A 19 11.61 22.18 -6.72
C ASP A 19 12.38 22.15 -5.38
N LEU A 20 12.94 23.30 -5.02
CA LEU A 20 13.73 23.46 -3.79
C LEU A 20 12.93 23.14 -2.54
N GLN A 21 11.67 23.55 -2.44
CA GLN A 21 10.85 23.27 -1.26
C GLN A 21 10.70 21.77 -1.04
N ARG A 22 10.43 21.00 -2.10
CA ARG A 22 10.33 19.54 -2.04
C ARG A 22 11.66 18.92 -1.60
N GLN A 23 12.76 19.33 -2.22
CA GLN A 23 14.11 18.85 -1.88
C GLN A 23 14.45 19.03 -0.40
N LEU A 24 14.24 20.24 0.14
CA LEU A 24 14.57 20.55 1.54
C LEU A 24 13.72 19.74 2.52
N LEU A 25 12.42 19.63 2.25
CA LEU A 25 11.50 18.89 3.11
C LEU A 25 11.74 17.37 3.03
N GLU A 26 12.20 16.82 1.89
CA GLU A 26 12.54 15.40 1.77
C GLU A 26 13.74 15.03 2.62
N MET A 27 14.81 15.83 2.56
CA MET A 27 16.02 15.59 3.36
C MET A 27 15.69 15.44 4.84
N THR A 28 14.86 16.35 5.34
CA THR A 28 14.45 16.35 6.75
C THR A 28 13.50 15.21 7.10
N SER A 29 12.58 14.84 6.20
CA SER A 29 11.69 13.70 6.39
C SER A 29 12.49 12.40 6.40
N PHE A 30 13.45 12.26 5.50
CA PHE A 30 14.33 11.12 5.36
C PHE A 30 15.12 10.85 6.65
N LEU A 31 15.84 11.85 7.18
CA LEU A 31 16.60 11.69 8.43
C LEU A 31 15.69 11.36 9.63
N ARG A 32 14.49 11.92 9.67
CA ARG A 32 13.48 11.60 10.69
C ARG A 32 13.01 10.15 10.59
N VAL A 33 12.73 9.66 9.38
CA VAL A 33 12.32 8.26 9.16
C VAL A 33 13.46 7.32 9.56
N MET A 34 14.69 7.59 9.12
CA MET A 34 15.87 6.82 9.52
C MET A 34 16.03 6.76 11.04
N ASN A 35 16.02 7.92 11.72
CA ASN A 35 16.18 7.98 13.17
C ASN A 35 15.08 7.22 13.91
N ASN A 36 13.83 7.32 13.46
CA ASN A 36 12.71 6.57 14.03
C ASN A 36 12.83 5.06 13.76
N TYR A 37 13.26 4.68 12.57
CA TYR A 37 13.50 3.30 12.18
C TYR A 37 14.57 2.68 13.07
N TYR A 38 15.75 3.29 13.21
CA TYR A 38 16.82 2.75 14.05
C TYR A 38 16.47 2.73 15.53
N LYS A 39 15.75 3.74 16.03
CA LYS A 39 15.19 3.71 17.38
C LYS A 39 14.32 2.47 17.58
N ARG A 40 13.41 2.20 16.64
CA ARG A 40 12.50 1.06 16.72
C ARG A 40 13.23 -0.28 16.58
N LYS A 41 14.20 -0.36 15.67
CA LYS A 41 15.08 -1.52 15.49
C LYS A 41 15.80 -1.85 16.79
N LEU A 42 16.37 -0.84 17.47
CA LEU A 42 17.01 -0.99 18.76
C LEU A 42 16.04 -1.45 19.87
N GLU A 43 14.84 -0.85 19.95
CA GLU A 43 13.80 -1.26 20.90
C GLU A 43 13.40 -2.74 20.69
N LEU A 44 13.19 -3.16 19.45
CA LEU A 44 12.83 -4.53 19.10
C LEU A 44 13.96 -5.51 19.40
N GLN A 45 15.20 -5.16 19.04
CA GLN A 45 16.38 -5.95 19.36
C GLN A 45 16.51 -6.16 20.87
N ASN A 46 16.34 -5.10 21.67
CA ASN A 46 16.39 -5.19 23.13
C ASN A 46 15.25 -6.05 23.72
N GLN A 47 14.06 -6.02 23.13
CA GLN A 47 12.93 -6.86 23.53
C GLN A 47 13.13 -8.34 23.19
N ILE A 48 13.71 -8.62 22.01
CA ILE A 48 13.81 -9.97 21.46
C ILE A 48 15.10 -10.67 21.91
N LYS A 49 16.20 -9.94 22.10
CA LYS A 49 17.52 -10.47 22.48
C LYS A 49 17.48 -11.42 23.69
N PRO A 50 16.80 -11.10 24.81
CA PRO A 50 16.70 -12.03 25.93
C PRO A 50 15.98 -13.33 25.58
N LEU A 51 14.92 -13.26 24.77
CA LEU A 51 14.15 -14.43 24.33
C LEU A 51 14.96 -15.33 23.39
N ILE A 52 15.73 -14.73 22.47
CA ILE A 52 16.63 -15.47 21.57
C ILE A 52 17.72 -16.15 22.38
N ILE A 53 18.40 -15.42 23.27
CA ILE A 53 19.48 -15.98 24.10
C ILE A 53 18.93 -17.13 24.96
N ARG A 54 17.75 -16.97 25.56
CA ARG A 54 17.11 -18.05 26.33
C ARG A 54 16.81 -19.27 25.46
N LYS A 55 16.14 -19.09 24.32
CA LYS A 55 15.84 -20.19 23.38
C LYS A 55 17.10 -20.87 22.84
N PHE A 56 18.15 -20.10 22.58
CA PHE A 56 19.44 -20.61 22.13
C PHE A 56 20.10 -21.44 23.23
N LYS A 57 20.15 -20.96 24.48
CA LYS A 57 20.64 -21.72 25.64
C LYS A 57 19.83 -23.00 25.88
N GLU A 58 18.50 -22.93 25.81
CA GLU A 58 17.61 -24.10 25.94
C GLU A 58 17.86 -25.14 24.84
N ARG A 59 18.12 -24.70 23.61
CA ARG A 59 18.45 -25.58 22.48
C ARG A 59 19.86 -26.15 22.58
N LEU A 60 20.84 -25.37 23.01
CA LEU A 60 22.20 -25.84 23.25
C LEU A 60 22.21 -26.95 24.31
N LYS A 61 21.48 -26.78 25.43
CA LYS A 61 21.34 -27.84 26.43
C LYS A 61 20.77 -29.14 25.85
N LYS A 62 19.72 -29.05 25.03
CA LYS A 62 19.15 -30.22 24.32
C LYS A 62 20.09 -30.88 23.31
N ILE A 63 21.05 -30.11 22.79
CA ILE A 63 22.08 -30.58 21.85
C ILE A 63 23.24 -31.23 22.61
N GLU A 64 23.64 -30.66 23.75
CA GLU A 64 24.63 -31.23 24.67
C GLU A 64 24.19 -32.61 25.19
N ASP A 65 22.88 -32.82 25.41
CA ASP A 65 22.31 -34.11 25.80
C ASP A 65 22.31 -35.17 24.66
N ASN A 66 22.65 -34.78 23.42
CA ASN A 66 22.52 -35.62 22.23
C ASN A 66 23.91 -35.96 21.64
N LYS A 67 24.28 -37.25 21.58
CA LYS A 67 25.63 -37.70 21.14
C LYS A 67 26.02 -37.30 19.71
N ALA A 68 25.06 -36.86 18.88
CA ALA A 68 25.27 -36.36 17.51
C ALA A 68 25.12 -34.82 17.42
N TRP A 69 25.65 -34.09 18.38
CA TRP A 69 25.48 -32.65 18.54
C TRP A 69 25.94 -31.82 17.32
N LEU A 70 27.04 -32.21 16.67
CA LEU A 70 27.59 -31.56 15.46
C LEU A 70 26.60 -31.53 14.29
N GLN A 71 25.74 -32.55 14.14
CA GLN A 71 24.76 -32.64 13.06
C GLN A 71 23.47 -31.85 13.36
N SER A 72 23.19 -31.56 14.63
CA SER A 72 21.97 -30.86 15.07
C SER A 72 22.15 -29.35 15.24
N LEU A 73 23.39 -28.87 15.33
CA LEU A 73 23.74 -27.46 15.47
C LEU A 73 23.23 -26.58 14.29
N PRO A 74 23.40 -26.96 13.01
CA PRO A 74 22.93 -26.14 11.89
C PRO A 74 21.40 -25.98 11.87
N ASN A 75 20.66 -27.05 12.21
CA ASN A 75 19.20 -27.03 12.28
C ASN A 75 18.68 -26.14 13.43
N ALA A 76 19.37 -26.14 14.56
CA ALA A 76 19.04 -25.27 15.68
C ALA A 76 19.28 -23.79 15.37
N LEU A 77 20.38 -23.46 14.67
CA LEU A 77 20.66 -22.11 14.18
C LEU A 77 19.63 -21.63 13.15
N ASN A 78 19.29 -22.47 12.17
CA ASN A 78 18.33 -22.15 11.10
C ASN A 78 16.89 -21.95 11.60
N SER A 79 16.50 -22.66 12.65
CA SER A 79 15.16 -22.48 13.24
C SER A 79 15.04 -21.25 14.15
N LEU A 80 16.16 -20.71 14.67
CA LEU A 80 16.18 -19.45 15.42
C LEU A 80 16.04 -18.23 14.49
N SER A 81 16.62 -18.29 13.28
CA SER A 81 16.44 -17.25 12.26
C SER A 81 15.01 -17.26 11.70
N GLY A 82 14.41 -18.44 11.51
CA GLY A 82 13.01 -18.58 11.05
C GLY A 82 11.98 -17.95 12.01
N ASP A 83 12.19 -18.03 13.33
CA ASP A 83 11.31 -17.42 14.35
C ASP A 83 11.37 -15.88 14.37
N PHE A 84 12.48 -15.29 13.89
CA PHE A 84 12.71 -13.84 13.87
C PHE A 84 12.02 -13.17 12.67
N LEU A 85 12.16 -13.76 11.48
CA LEU A 85 11.51 -13.30 10.23
C LEU A 85 9.97 -13.35 10.33
N ASN A 86 9.46 -14.25 11.16
CA ASN A 86 8.03 -14.54 11.29
C ASN A 86 7.27 -13.59 12.23
N ARG A 87 7.96 -12.77 13.03
CA ARG A 87 7.34 -11.92 14.07
C ARG A 87 7.41 -10.43 13.74
N LYS A 88 6.45 -9.99 12.91
CA LYS A 88 5.95 -8.60 12.81
C LYS A 88 6.99 -7.51 12.50
N ASP A 89 7.16 -7.22 11.21
CA ASP A 89 6.84 -5.89 10.67
C ASP A 89 6.36 -6.05 9.22
N SER A 90 5.42 -5.21 8.82
CA SER A 90 4.52 -5.55 7.73
C SER A 90 4.96 -5.03 6.37
N PHE A 91 5.55 -5.91 5.57
CA PHE A 91 5.39 -5.94 4.12
C PHE A 91 5.39 -7.41 3.71
N LYS A 92 4.35 -7.90 3.04
CA LYS A 92 4.14 -9.32 2.76
C LYS A 92 5.00 -9.87 1.60
N PHE A 93 5.98 -9.10 1.14
CA PHE A 93 7.08 -9.53 0.27
C PHE A 93 8.28 -9.92 1.15
N PRO A 94 9.12 -10.92 0.81
CA PRO A 94 10.28 -11.30 1.63
C PRO A 94 11.05 -10.05 2.10
N ASP A 95 11.35 -9.97 3.41
CA ASP A 95 11.80 -8.81 4.20
C ASP A 95 12.32 -7.59 3.41
N SER A 96 11.41 -6.89 2.74
CA SER A 96 11.71 -5.69 1.94
C SER A 96 12.31 -4.55 2.77
N ILE A 97 12.22 -4.65 4.10
CA ILE A 97 12.90 -3.77 5.06
C ILE A 97 14.41 -3.73 4.81
N ILE A 98 15.04 -4.86 4.47
CA ILE A 98 16.48 -4.93 4.19
C ILE A 98 16.80 -4.08 2.95
N LEU A 99 15.99 -4.21 1.90
CA LEU A 99 16.14 -3.43 0.67
C LEU A 99 15.98 -1.93 0.94
N PHE A 100 14.94 -1.54 1.67
CA PHE A 100 14.69 -0.13 1.97
C PHE A 100 15.72 0.44 2.93
N GLU A 101 16.24 -0.33 3.88
CA GLU A 101 17.37 0.06 4.73
C GLU A 101 18.62 0.32 3.89
N ALA A 102 19.01 -0.63 3.03
CA ALA A 102 20.13 -0.46 2.12
C ALA A 102 19.94 0.73 1.15
N TRP A 103 18.71 0.94 0.65
CA TRP A 103 18.40 2.11 -0.17
C TRP A 103 18.59 3.40 0.63
N MET A 104 18.15 3.46 1.89
CA MET A 104 18.39 4.63 2.73
C MET A 104 19.88 4.91 2.90
N HIS A 105 20.75 3.91 2.94
CA HIS A 105 22.20 4.13 3.06
C HIS A 105 22.81 4.91 1.88
N LEU A 106 22.11 5.04 0.75
CA LEU A 106 22.53 5.87 -0.40
C LEU A 106 22.35 7.38 -0.17
N GLY A 107 21.91 7.80 1.02
CA GLY A 107 21.85 9.21 1.44
C GLY A 107 20.96 10.05 0.53
N ILE A 108 21.53 11.09 -0.08
CA ILE A 108 20.79 12.02 -0.94
C ILE A 108 20.13 11.29 -2.13
N GLN A 109 20.75 10.24 -2.67
CA GLN A 109 20.18 9.48 -3.78
C GLN A 109 18.95 8.67 -3.38
N ALA A 110 18.73 8.46 -2.07
CA ALA A 110 17.56 7.76 -1.55
C ALA A 110 16.31 8.65 -1.49
N LEU A 111 16.45 9.98 -1.62
CA LEU A 111 15.33 10.92 -1.50
C LEU A 111 14.33 10.79 -2.64
N TYR A 112 14.79 10.35 -3.81
CA TYR A 112 14.01 10.35 -5.03
C TYR A 112 13.51 8.95 -5.39
N PRO A 113 12.31 8.87 -6.01
CA PRO A 113 11.85 7.60 -6.56
C PRO A 113 12.78 7.23 -7.72
N ARG A 114 13.24 5.98 -7.74
CA ARG A 114 14.21 5.50 -8.74
C ARG A 114 13.56 5.06 -10.05
N ILE A 115 12.35 4.52 -9.95
CA ILE A 115 11.60 3.96 -11.08
C ILE A 115 10.12 4.30 -10.93
N VAL A 116 9.43 4.31 -12.06
CA VAL A 116 7.97 4.43 -12.11
C VAL A 116 7.43 3.31 -12.98
N LEU A 117 6.36 2.66 -12.51
CA LEU A 117 5.70 1.60 -13.25
C LEU A 117 4.36 2.08 -13.77
N GLN A 118 4.07 1.80 -15.04
CA GLN A 118 2.75 2.01 -15.65
C GLN A 118 2.01 0.69 -15.72
N PHE A 119 0.87 0.61 -15.04
CA PHE A 119 -0.08 -0.49 -15.19
C PHE A 119 -1.29 -0.03 -16.00
N GLN A 120 -1.74 -0.86 -16.94
CA GLN A 120 -2.97 -0.62 -17.68
C GLN A 120 -4.11 -1.47 -17.16
N PHE A 121 -5.28 -0.86 -17.08
CA PHE A 121 -6.55 -1.48 -16.74
C PHE A 121 -7.63 -0.95 -17.71
N PRO A 122 -8.71 -1.69 -17.98
CA PRO A 122 -9.82 -1.16 -18.76
C PRO A 122 -10.54 -0.02 -18.02
N GLY A 123 -11.18 0.86 -18.78
CA GLY A 123 -12.02 1.92 -18.22
C GLY A 123 -13.24 1.35 -17.48
N LEU A 124 -13.60 1.96 -16.35
CA LEU A 124 -14.82 1.62 -15.59
C LEU A 124 -15.90 2.68 -15.75
N LEU A 125 -15.52 3.94 -15.96
CA LEU A 125 -16.43 5.06 -16.06
C LEU A 125 -17.04 5.16 -17.47
N LYS A 126 -18.21 5.79 -17.56
CA LYS A 126 -18.89 5.98 -18.86
C LYS A 126 -17.99 6.75 -19.83
N GLY A 127 -17.69 6.14 -20.98
CA GLY A 127 -16.83 6.71 -22.02
C GLY A 127 -15.32 6.61 -21.74
N GLU A 128 -14.90 6.01 -20.63
CA GLU A 128 -13.50 5.68 -20.33
C GLU A 128 -13.09 4.43 -21.11
N LYS A 129 -11.99 4.51 -21.86
CA LYS A 129 -11.44 3.40 -22.64
C LYS A 129 -10.39 2.62 -21.85
N VAL A 130 -9.37 3.33 -21.38
CA VAL A 130 -8.20 2.76 -20.71
C VAL A 130 -7.85 3.61 -19.49
N ARG A 131 -7.46 2.95 -18.41
CA ARG A 131 -7.00 3.53 -17.16
C ARG A 131 -5.53 3.17 -16.95
N ASN A 132 -4.66 4.17 -16.92
CA ASN A 132 -3.23 4.01 -16.68
C ASN A 132 -2.91 4.40 -15.24
N ILE A 133 -2.28 3.50 -14.49
CA ILE A 133 -1.83 3.74 -13.12
C ILE A 133 -0.32 3.87 -13.13
N PHE A 134 0.16 5.04 -12.74
CA PHE A 134 1.58 5.34 -12.55
C PHE A 134 1.92 5.15 -11.09
N GLN A 135 2.73 4.15 -10.77
CA GLN A 135 3.13 3.81 -9.41
C GLN A 135 4.56 4.25 -9.15
N PHE A 136 4.74 5.08 -8.12
CA PHE A 136 6.01 5.63 -7.67
C PHE A 136 6.42 4.93 -6.38
N LEU A 137 7.69 4.51 -6.34
CA LEU A 137 8.26 3.82 -5.19
C LEU A 137 9.31 4.71 -4.53
N TYR A 138 9.21 4.90 -3.22
CA TYR A 138 10.11 5.74 -2.42
C TYR A 138 10.82 4.90 -1.36
N SER A 139 12.06 5.26 -1.03
CA SER A 139 12.85 4.58 0.01
C SER A 139 12.29 4.77 1.42
N THR A 140 11.57 5.86 1.65
CA THR A 140 11.06 6.27 2.96
C THR A 140 9.66 6.83 2.84
N SER A 141 8.90 6.68 3.92
CA SER A 141 7.62 7.39 4.06
C SER A 141 7.85 8.90 4.04
N ARG A 142 7.20 9.58 3.10
CA ARG A 142 7.22 11.05 2.94
C ARG A 142 6.15 11.72 3.80
N GLY A 143 5.72 11.04 4.87
CA GLY A 143 4.78 11.57 5.85
C GLY A 143 5.39 12.71 6.63
N PHE A 144 4.58 13.37 7.47
CA PHE A 144 4.91 14.58 8.25
C PHE A 144 6.37 15.04 8.11
N GLY A 145 6.63 16.02 7.24
CA GLY A 145 7.98 16.53 7.03
C GLY A 145 8.63 16.97 8.34
N PHE A 146 7.86 17.44 9.32
CA PHE A 146 8.37 17.89 10.62
C PHE A 146 7.48 17.50 11.80
N PRO A 147 8.13 17.25 12.95
CA PRO A 147 8.19 18.24 14.02
C PRO A 147 9.63 18.40 14.57
N ILE A 148 10.43 19.24 13.95
CA ILE A 148 11.71 19.76 14.48
C ILE A 148 11.77 21.28 14.22
N TYR A 149 10.86 22.01 14.85
CA TYR A 149 10.94 23.48 14.79
C TYR A 149 11.99 23.92 15.83
N PHE A 150 12.99 24.71 15.44
CA PHE A 150 13.98 25.32 16.35
C PHE A 150 13.65 26.80 16.67
N GLY A 151 14.18 27.36 17.76
CA GLY A 151 14.04 28.79 18.05
C GLY A 151 14.61 29.69 16.94
N PRO A 152 14.18 30.96 16.80
CA PRO A 152 14.69 31.90 15.79
C PRO A 152 16.23 32.01 15.78
N GLU A 153 16.84 31.90 16.96
CA GLU A 153 18.29 31.98 17.18
C GLU A 153 19.03 30.87 16.46
N PHE A 154 18.45 29.66 16.39
CA PHE A 154 19.03 28.53 15.66
C PHE A 154 19.18 28.82 14.16
N TYR A 155 18.20 29.51 13.59
CA TYR A 155 18.24 29.93 12.19
C TYR A 155 19.05 31.22 11.98
N HIS A 156 19.67 31.74 13.05
CA HIS A 156 20.46 32.96 13.06
C HIS A 156 19.71 34.23 12.61
N TYR A 157 18.39 34.34 12.83
CA TYR A 157 17.70 35.63 12.71
C TYR A 157 17.28 36.15 14.08
N LYS A 158 17.56 37.44 14.34
CA LYS A 158 17.09 38.15 15.54
C LYS A 158 15.75 38.79 15.22
N PHE A 159 14.69 38.27 15.81
CA PHE A 159 13.35 38.83 15.63
C PHE A 159 13.16 40.00 16.63
N LYS A 160 13.24 41.25 16.16
CA LYS A 160 13.23 42.45 17.02
C LYS A 160 11.95 42.59 17.87
N LEU A 161 10.83 41.99 17.44
CA LEU A 161 9.55 41.95 18.16
C LEU A 161 9.33 40.60 18.87
N ALA A 162 10.40 39.83 19.12
CA ALA A 162 10.32 38.52 19.75
C ALA A 162 9.60 38.56 21.08
N SER A 163 9.84 39.57 21.93
CA SER A 163 9.13 39.72 23.20
C SER A 163 7.62 39.88 23.06
N ILE A 164 7.15 40.56 22.00
CA ILE A 164 5.74 40.86 21.76
C ILE A 164 5.01 39.64 21.18
N PHE A 165 5.64 38.94 20.23
CA PHE A 165 5.06 37.74 19.63
C PHE A 165 5.50 36.45 20.33
N ASP A 166 6.31 36.52 21.39
CA ASP A 166 6.81 35.36 22.12
C ASP A 166 5.67 34.43 22.58
N PRO A 167 4.53 34.94 23.08
CA PRO A 167 3.39 34.09 23.43
C PRO A 167 2.81 33.36 22.21
N LEU A 168 2.75 34.02 21.05
CA LEU A 168 2.27 33.46 19.78
C LEU A 168 3.25 32.43 19.21
N LEU A 169 4.54 32.72 19.28
CA LEU A 169 5.61 31.81 18.89
C LEU A 169 5.59 30.59 19.83
N LYS A 170 5.66 30.76 21.16
CA LYS A 170 5.46 29.73 22.22
C LYS A 170 4.20 28.92 22.02
N TRP A 171 3.08 29.56 21.68
CA TRP A 171 1.83 28.88 21.37
C TRP A 171 1.97 28.04 20.10
N SER A 172 2.57 28.57 19.02
CA SER A 172 2.81 27.81 17.80
C SER A 172 3.72 26.60 18.05
N TYR A 173 4.79 26.73 18.83
CA TYR A 173 5.66 25.62 19.25
C TYR A 173 4.90 24.60 20.10
N THR A 174 4.10 25.07 21.05
CA THR A 174 3.34 24.23 21.97
C THR A 174 2.25 23.47 21.23
N VAL A 175 1.56 24.10 20.27
CA VAL A 175 0.57 23.45 19.42
C VAL A 175 1.24 22.43 18.50
N CYS A 176 2.38 22.76 17.88
CA CYS A 176 3.18 21.80 17.11
C CYS A 176 3.55 20.57 17.95
N HIS A 177 4.08 20.81 19.15
CA HIS A 177 4.56 19.78 20.05
C HIS A 177 3.40 18.93 20.60
N ARG A 178 2.31 19.55 21.04
CA ARG A 178 1.11 18.86 21.53
C ARG A 178 0.38 18.11 20.42
N ALA A 179 0.32 18.64 19.20
CA ALA A 179 -0.20 17.91 18.05
C ALA A 179 0.64 16.66 17.78
N ASN A 180 1.97 16.77 17.82
CA ASN A 180 2.86 15.62 17.68
C ASN A 180 2.67 14.59 18.82
N GLN A 181 2.58 15.04 20.07
CA GLN A 181 2.31 14.16 21.21
C GLN A 181 0.94 13.48 21.08
N ALA A 182 -0.11 14.21 20.68
CA ALA A 182 -1.45 13.67 20.45
C ALA A 182 -1.46 12.64 19.32
N ILE A 183 -0.74 12.89 18.22
CA ILE A 183 -0.53 11.91 17.15
C ILE A 183 0.21 10.68 17.69
N VAL A 184 1.25 10.85 18.51
CA VAL A 184 2.02 9.76 19.12
C VAL A 184 1.16 8.91 20.06
N VAL A 185 0.33 9.53 20.90
CA VAL A 185 -0.58 8.88 21.86
C VAL A 185 -1.74 8.19 21.13
N GLY A 186 -2.36 8.88 20.17
CA GLY A 186 -3.40 8.31 19.30
C GLY A 186 -2.88 7.09 18.53
N ASN A 187 -1.69 7.19 17.95
CA ASN A 187 -1.06 6.08 17.24
C ASN A 187 -0.73 4.89 18.15
N LYS A 188 -0.29 5.13 19.40
CA LYS A 188 -0.08 4.08 20.41
C LYS A 188 -1.39 3.37 20.76
N ARG A 189 -2.49 4.10 20.93
CA ARG A 189 -3.81 3.54 21.24
C ARG A 189 -4.41 2.77 20.05
N LEU A 190 -4.23 3.27 18.83
CA LEU A 190 -4.79 2.68 17.61
C LEU A 190 -3.93 1.56 17.01
N LYS A 191 -2.74 1.29 17.56
CA LYS A 191 -1.74 0.35 16.99
C LYS A 191 -1.47 0.63 15.49
N SER A 192 -1.57 1.90 15.08
CA SER A 192 -1.34 2.31 13.71
C SER A 192 0.13 2.05 13.34
N LYS A 193 0.36 1.40 12.20
CA LYS A 193 1.70 1.16 11.64
C LYS A 193 2.36 2.50 11.36
N ARG A 194 3.50 2.76 12.01
CA ARG A 194 4.25 4.03 11.88
C ARG A 194 5.13 4.04 10.63
N HIS A 195 5.64 5.24 10.31
CA HIS A 195 6.66 5.53 9.29
C HIS A 195 7.63 4.37 9.11
N HIS A 196 7.40 3.62 8.04
CA HIS A 196 8.20 2.48 7.66
C HIS A 196 9.14 2.88 6.52
N PRO A 197 10.29 2.19 6.41
CA PRO A 197 11.05 2.17 5.16
C PRO A 197 10.13 1.71 4.02
N GLY A 198 10.25 2.35 2.87
CA GLY A 198 9.44 2.04 1.70
C GLY A 198 8.07 2.73 1.69
N GLU A 199 7.72 3.37 0.58
CA GLU A 199 6.38 3.91 0.36
C GLU A 199 5.98 3.82 -1.11
N ILE A 200 4.71 3.48 -1.35
CA ILE A 200 4.18 3.23 -2.68
C ILE A 200 3.00 4.14 -2.93
N GLU A 201 3.11 4.97 -3.95
CA GLU A 201 2.19 6.06 -4.22
C GLU A 201 1.78 6.00 -5.69
N SER A 202 0.61 6.52 -6.05
CA SER A 202 0.10 6.31 -7.41
C SER A 202 -0.58 7.53 -8.00
N VAL A 203 -0.67 7.62 -9.32
CA VAL A 203 -1.48 8.62 -10.04
C VAL A 203 -2.18 7.91 -11.17
N ILE A 204 -3.41 8.31 -11.47
CA ILE A 204 -4.16 7.71 -12.58
C ILE A 204 -4.29 8.71 -13.71
N ILE A 205 -4.04 8.23 -14.94
CA ILE A 205 -4.37 8.92 -16.19
C ILE A 205 -5.31 8.02 -16.97
N SER A 206 -6.53 8.50 -17.19
CA SER A 206 -7.56 7.79 -17.93
C SER A 206 -7.77 8.39 -19.31
N GLU A 207 -7.80 7.53 -20.32
CA GLU A 207 -8.20 7.89 -21.69
C GLU A 207 -9.71 7.72 -21.85
N PHE A 208 -10.37 8.73 -22.39
CA PHE A 208 -11.78 8.72 -22.74
C PHE A 208 -11.99 8.79 -24.26
N ALA A 209 -13.24 8.62 -24.69
CA ALA A 209 -13.65 8.90 -26.07
C ALA A 209 -13.14 10.26 -26.59
N ASN A 210 -12.92 10.35 -27.90
CA ASN A 210 -12.35 11.52 -28.58
C ASN A 210 -10.96 11.93 -28.08
N ASN A 211 -10.19 10.96 -27.57
CA ASN A 211 -8.84 11.09 -27.04
C ASN A 211 -8.70 12.18 -25.96
N ILE A 212 -9.74 12.29 -25.13
CA ILE A 212 -9.72 13.17 -23.96
C ILE A 212 -9.04 12.44 -22.82
N TYR A 213 -7.98 13.01 -22.27
CA TYR A 213 -7.29 12.44 -21.12
C TYR A 213 -7.70 13.17 -19.84
N LYS A 214 -7.94 12.40 -18.78
CA LYS A 214 -8.24 12.93 -17.44
C LYS A 214 -7.26 12.37 -16.42
N GLY A 215 -6.75 13.22 -15.55
CA GLY A 215 -5.87 12.85 -14.45
C GLY A 215 -6.67 12.75 -13.15
N ILE A 216 -6.36 11.76 -12.33
CA ILE A 216 -6.95 11.59 -11.00
C ILE A 216 -5.82 11.63 -9.99
N ASP A 217 -5.85 12.68 -9.17
CA ASP A 217 -4.91 12.87 -8.08
C ASP A 217 -5.20 11.87 -6.96
N THR A 218 -4.15 11.22 -6.46
CA THR A 218 -4.29 10.31 -5.33
C THR A 218 -3.63 10.87 -4.07
N LEU A 219 -3.95 10.22 -2.97
CA LEU A 219 -3.73 10.62 -1.61
C LEU A 219 -3.47 9.36 -0.82
N LEU A 220 -2.28 9.27 -0.20
CA LEU A 220 -1.74 8.00 0.30
C LEU A 220 -1.72 6.96 -0.83
N HIS A 221 -1.62 5.69 -0.44
CA HIS A 221 -1.59 4.47 -1.26
C HIS A 221 -2.79 4.25 -2.25
N GLY A 222 -3.48 5.29 -2.72
CA GLY A 222 -4.45 5.23 -3.81
C GLY A 222 -5.78 5.98 -3.57
N TYR A 223 -5.96 6.73 -2.47
CA TYR A 223 -7.24 7.42 -2.23
C TYR A 223 -7.39 8.67 -3.09
N PHE A 224 -8.57 8.95 -3.64
CA PHE A 224 -8.73 10.13 -4.50
C PHE A 224 -8.92 11.41 -3.70
N LYS A 225 -8.23 12.45 -4.15
CA LYS A 225 -8.31 13.77 -3.53
C LYS A 225 -9.48 14.59 -4.07
N ASN A 226 -9.68 14.57 -5.38
CA ASN A 226 -10.59 15.43 -6.12
C ASN A 226 -11.25 14.65 -7.27
N GLU A 227 -12.24 15.27 -7.92
CA GLU A 227 -12.76 14.81 -9.22
C GLU A 227 -11.66 14.76 -10.28
N ALA A 228 -11.85 13.91 -11.28
CA ALA A 228 -10.91 13.75 -12.39
C ALA A 228 -10.76 15.08 -13.15
N LYS A 229 -9.55 15.64 -13.13
CA LYS A 229 -9.23 16.84 -13.91
C LYS A 229 -9.01 16.46 -15.35
N ILE A 230 -9.56 17.23 -16.29
CA ILE A 230 -9.20 17.11 -17.69
C ILE A 230 -7.70 17.45 -17.79
N LEU A 231 -6.92 16.70 -18.57
CA LEU A 231 -5.53 17.03 -18.90
C LEU A 231 -5.47 17.72 -20.26
N GLY A 232 -6.28 17.23 -21.21
CA GLY A 232 -6.38 17.79 -22.54
C GLY A 232 -6.86 16.74 -23.54
N LYS A 233 -6.89 17.12 -24.81
CA LYS A 233 -7.10 16.22 -25.93
C LYS A 233 -5.73 15.96 -26.57
N PHE A 234 -5.28 14.72 -26.57
CA PHE A 234 -3.96 14.32 -27.07
C PHE A 234 -4.12 13.17 -28.05
N SER A 235 -3.19 12.97 -28.99
CA SER A 235 -3.25 11.81 -29.90
C SER A 235 -2.78 10.51 -29.26
N SER A 236 -2.01 10.57 -28.16
CA SER A 236 -1.46 9.40 -27.46
C SER A 236 -1.19 9.72 -25.99
N LEU A 237 -0.98 8.67 -25.18
CA LEU A 237 -0.52 8.80 -23.80
C LEU A 237 0.88 9.42 -23.71
N ASP A 238 1.77 9.12 -24.65
CA ASP A 238 3.12 9.71 -24.66
C ASP A 238 3.07 11.22 -24.79
N ASN A 239 2.16 11.75 -25.62
CA ASN A 239 1.93 13.19 -25.74
C ASN A 239 1.39 13.78 -24.43
N VAL A 240 0.58 13.03 -23.66
CA VAL A 240 0.15 13.47 -22.32
C VAL A 240 1.36 13.56 -21.38
N LEU A 241 2.23 12.54 -21.37
CA LEU A 241 3.38 12.45 -20.48
C LEU A 241 4.45 13.51 -20.79
N GLN A 242 4.62 13.90 -22.05
CA GLN A 242 5.51 14.99 -22.44
C GLN A 242 4.98 16.38 -22.00
N ASN A 243 3.66 16.54 -21.88
CA ASN A 243 3.00 17.80 -21.56
C ASN A 243 2.49 17.89 -20.11
N SER A 244 2.79 16.89 -19.28
CA SER A 244 2.32 16.79 -17.90
C SER A 244 3.47 16.52 -16.95
N THR A 245 3.40 17.10 -15.75
CA THR A 245 4.38 16.87 -14.70
C THR A 245 3.71 16.16 -13.54
N PHE A 246 4.28 15.07 -13.06
CA PHE A 246 3.84 14.44 -11.81
C PHE A 246 4.38 15.25 -10.63
N SER A 247 3.54 15.59 -9.67
CA SER A 247 3.94 16.36 -8.50
C SER A 247 3.52 15.62 -7.23
N TYR A 248 4.24 15.85 -6.15
CA TYR A 248 3.90 15.29 -4.85
C TYR A 248 3.96 16.34 -3.76
N SER A 249 3.34 16.06 -2.62
CA SER A 249 3.47 16.89 -1.44
C SER A 249 3.89 16.09 -0.22
N ILE A 250 4.94 16.58 0.43
CA ILE A 250 5.49 15.97 1.65
C ILE A 250 4.52 16.23 2.79
N GLY A 251 4.29 15.21 3.57
CA GLY A 251 3.39 15.21 4.70
C GLY A 251 1.97 14.81 4.37
N ASP A 252 1.42 15.07 3.17
CA ASP A 252 0.06 14.63 2.79
C ASP A 252 0.00 13.38 1.93
N HIS A 253 1.16 12.84 1.52
CA HIS A 253 1.24 11.67 0.66
C HIS A 253 0.39 11.81 -0.61
N ALA A 254 0.17 13.05 -1.06
CA ALA A 254 -0.59 13.28 -2.27
C ALA A 254 0.35 13.19 -3.47
N MET A 255 -0.02 12.39 -4.45
CA MET A 255 0.56 12.43 -5.79
C MET A 255 -0.46 13.04 -6.75
N ARG A 256 0.02 13.91 -7.63
CA ARG A 256 -0.81 14.69 -8.55
C ARG A 256 -0.17 14.74 -9.92
N ILE A 257 -0.99 15.10 -10.90
CA ILE A 257 -0.53 15.37 -12.26
C ILE A 257 -0.87 16.79 -12.71
N GLU A 258 0.11 17.65 -12.85
CA GLU A 258 -0.09 19.05 -13.21
C GLU A 258 0.03 19.24 -14.72
N ARG A 259 -0.76 20.16 -15.27
CA ARG A 259 -0.60 20.60 -16.67
C ARG A 259 0.54 21.61 -16.70
N ASN A 260 1.48 21.42 -17.63
CA ASN A 260 2.66 22.26 -17.83
C ASN A 260 3.71 22.19 -16.70
N ASN A 261 4.96 22.41 -17.11
CA ASN A 261 6.13 22.37 -16.24
C ASN A 261 6.19 23.60 -15.32
N VAL A 262 6.09 23.38 -14.01
CA VAL A 262 6.29 24.41 -12.99
C VAL A 262 7.60 24.15 -12.26
N GLY A 263 8.68 24.75 -12.75
CA GLY A 263 9.98 24.77 -12.07
C GLY A 263 10.92 23.61 -12.41
N ARG A 264 11.78 23.22 -11.44
CA ARG A 264 12.78 22.16 -11.63
C ARG A 264 12.13 20.79 -11.69
N ILE A 265 12.61 19.95 -12.60
CA ILE A 265 12.06 18.63 -12.89
C ILE A 265 13.14 17.57 -12.73
N LEU A 266 12.74 16.41 -12.23
CA LEU A 266 13.50 15.18 -12.26
C LEU A 266 12.92 14.26 -13.33
N SER A 267 13.76 13.82 -14.27
CA SER A 267 13.38 12.81 -15.28
C SER A 267 13.59 11.43 -14.69
N LEU A 268 12.54 10.61 -14.67
CA LEU A 268 12.58 9.25 -14.12
C LEU A 268 12.29 8.20 -15.18
N PRO A 269 12.97 7.04 -15.13
CA PRO A 269 12.69 5.95 -16.04
C PRO A 269 11.29 5.37 -15.80
N LEU A 270 10.54 5.19 -16.88
CA LEU A 270 9.23 4.54 -16.88
C LEU A 270 9.35 3.10 -17.37
N ILE A 271 8.93 2.15 -16.53
CA ILE A 271 8.66 0.78 -16.95
C ILE A 271 7.22 0.72 -17.42
N THR A 272 7.03 0.61 -18.74
CA THR A 272 5.71 0.60 -19.38
C THR A 272 4.98 -0.72 -19.15
N HIS A 273 3.66 -0.72 -19.37
CA HIS A 273 2.84 -1.93 -19.29
C HIS A 273 3.37 -3.06 -20.17
N ASP A 274 3.77 -2.76 -21.41
CA ASP A 274 4.29 -3.75 -22.35
C ASP A 274 5.61 -4.37 -21.86
N SER A 275 6.49 -3.55 -21.26
CA SER A 275 7.70 -4.05 -20.60
C SER A 275 7.37 -4.97 -19.44
N ILE A 276 6.33 -4.66 -18.65
CA ILE A 276 5.88 -5.52 -17.54
C ILE A 276 5.41 -6.88 -18.06
N ILE A 277 4.61 -6.90 -19.14
CA ILE A 277 4.15 -8.14 -19.77
C ILE A 277 5.36 -8.95 -20.25
N LYS A 278 6.24 -8.34 -21.03
CA LYS A 278 7.41 -9.01 -21.62
C LYS A 278 8.34 -9.60 -20.56
N ASN A 279 8.64 -8.84 -19.50
CA ASN A 279 9.68 -9.19 -18.54
C ASN A 279 9.17 -9.98 -17.32
N TYR A 280 7.89 -9.84 -16.96
CA TYR A 280 7.33 -10.47 -15.77
C TYR A 280 6.14 -11.39 -16.05
N GLY A 281 5.59 -11.40 -17.27
CA GLY A 281 4.42 -12.23 -17.63
C GLY A 281 3.14 -11.78 -16.93
N VAL A 282 3.02 -10.50 -16.59
CA VAL A 282 1.89 -9.94 -15.85
C VAL A 282 1.11 -8.96 -16.72
N ASP A 283 -0.14 -9.31 -17.04
CA ASP A 283 -1.08 -8.51 -17.82
C ASP A 283 -2.35 -8.20 -17.01
N PHE A 284 -2.29 -7.10 -16.25
CA PHE A 284 -3.45 -6.62 -15.49
C PHE A 284 -4.59 -6.08 -16.37
N ASN A 285 -4.34 -5.71 -17.62
CA ASN A 285 -5.35 -5.19 -18.52
C ASN A 285 -6.27 -6.33 -18.98
N SER A 286 -5.69 -7.46 -19.41
CA SER A 286 -6.45 -8.66 -19.77
C SER A 286 -7.26 -9.21 -18.59
N TYR A 287 -6.65 -9.30 -17.40
CA TYR A 287 -7.40 -9.62 -16.18
C TYR A 287 -8.55 -8.64 -15.90
N GLY A 288 -8.29 -7.35 -16.02
CA GLY A 288 -9.29 -6.31 -15.82
C GLY A 288 -10.49 -6.46 -16.76
N LYS A 289 -10.27 -6.83 -18.03
CA LYS A 289 -11.34 -7.04 -19.01
C LYS A 289 -12.25 -8.18 -18.57
N THR A 290 -11.67 -9.34 -18.24
CA THR A 290 -12.43 -10.49 -17.73
C THR A 290 -13.17 -10.16 -16.44
N LEU A 291 -12.55 -9.41 -15.52
CA LEU A 291 -13.20 -8.97 -14.28
C LEU A 291 -14.43 -8.09 -14.55
N LEU A 292 -14.34 -7.15 -15.51
CA LEU A 292 -15.48 -6.32 -15.90
C LEU A 292 -16.58 -7.14 -16.58
N ASP A 293 -16.22 -8.16 -17.36
CA ASP A 293 -17.19 -9.08 -17.97
C ASP A 293 -17.92 -9.94 -16.92
N VAL A 294 -17.20 -10.41 -15.90
CA VAL A 294 -17.80 -11.10 -14.74
C VAL A 294 -18.77 -10.14 -14.04
N ASN A 295 -18.33 -8.92 -13.72
CA ASN A 295 -19.17 -7.91 -13.06
C ASN A 295 -20.42 -7.55 -13.89
N LYS A 296 -20.30 -7.40 -15.22
CA LYS A 296 -21.44 -7.17 -16.12
C LYS A 296 -22.46 -8.31 -16.06
N THR A 297 -21.97 -9.55 -16.03
CA THR A 297 -22.80 -10.76 -15.95
C THR A 297 -23.52 -10.84 -14.61
N LEU A 298 -22.80 -10.61 -13.51
CA LEU A 298 -23.37 -10.53 -12.17
C LEU A 298 -24.47 -9.46 -12.07
N ILE A 299 -24.26 -8.26 -12.64
CA ILE A 299 -25.27 -7.20 -12.65
C ILE A 299 -26.52 -7.63 -13.43
N LYS A 300 -26.35 -8.24 -14.61
CA LYS A 300 -27.46 -8.74 -15.44
C LYS A 300 -28.31 -9.75 -14.66
N LYS A 301 -27.67 -10.76 -14.05
CA LYS A 301 -28.38 -11.79 -13.26
C LYS A 301 -29.01 -11.24 -11.99
N LEU A 302 -28.33 -10.32 -11.32
CA LEU A 302 -28.84 -9.65 -10.12
C LEU A 302 -30.11 -8.85 -10.42
N ASN A 303 -30.16 -8.13 -11.54
CA ASN A 303 -31.37 -7.42 -11.98
C ASN A 303 -32.50 -8.40 -12.33
N PHE A 304 -32.18 -9.46 -13.08
CA PHE A 304 -33.15 -10.52 -13.41
C PHE A 304 -33.82 -11.12 -12.16
N TYR A 305 -33.04 -11.54 -11.17
CA TYR A 305 -33.59 -12.11 -9.94
C TYR A 305 -34.31 -11.08 -9.07
N ARG A 306 -33.87 -9.82 -9.09
CA ARG A 306 -34.56 -8.72 -8.40
C ARG A 306 -35.95 -8.48 -8.99
N GLU A 307 -36.08 -8.43 -10.31
CA GLU A 307 -37.35 -8.26 -11.01
C GLU A 307 -38.30 -9.43 -10.75
N ARG A 308 -37.81 -10.67 -10.90
CA ARG A 308 -38.59 -11.89 -10.61
C ARG A 308 -39.09 -11.93 -9.17
N ARG A 309 -38.21 -11.62 -8.20
CA ARG A 309 -38.58 -11.52 -6.79
C ARG A 309 -39.65 -10.45 -6.55
N ASN A 310 -39.48 -9.26 -7.11
CA ASN A 310 -40.44 -8.16 -6.94
C ASN A 310 -41.79 -8.47 -7.58
N ALA A 311 -41.80 -9.11 -8.75
CA ALA A 311 -43.03 -9.57 -9.41
C ALA A 311 -43.80 -10.57 -8.55
N LEU A 312 -43.12 -11.56 -7.95
CA LEU A 312 -43.76 -12.50 -7.02
C LEU A 312 -44.31 -11.81 -5.77
N ILE A 313 -43.56 -10.88 -5.17
CA ILE A 313 -44.03 -10.10 -4.02
C ILE A 313 -45.25 -9.26 -4.40
N SER A 314 -45.29 -8.70 -5.63
CA SER A 314 -46.41 -7.89 -6.10
C SER A 314 -47.71 -8.69 -6.25
N LYS A 315 -47.61 -9.99 -6.56
CA LYS A 315 -48.75 -10.92 -6.67
C LYS A 315 -49.32 -11.37 -5.31
N LEU A 316 -48.61 -11.14 -4.20
CA LEU A 316 -49.12 -11.46 -2.86
C LEU A 316 -50.30 -10.55 -2.49
N ASN A 317 -51.28 -11.11 -1.77
CA ASN A 317 -52.39 -10.33 -1.20
C ASN A 317 -51.87 -9.34 -0.12
N LYS A 318 -52.67 -8.34 0.27
CA LYS A 318 -52.25 -7.30 1.23
C LYS A 318 -51.76 -7.87 2.58
N LYS A 319 -52.45 -8.89 3.12
CA LYS A 319 -52.11 -9.53 4.40
C LYS A 319 -50.75 -10.25 4.33
N ASP A 320 -50.52 -10.99 3.25
CA ASP A 320 -49.28 -11.73 2.99
C ASP A 320 -48.10 -10.80 2.69
N LYS A 321 -48.31 -9.66 2.02
CA LYS A 321 -47.28 -8.62 1.85
C LYS A 321 -46.80 -8.06 3.18
N ILE A 322 -47.72 -7.74 4.09
CA ILE A 322 -47.40 -7.22 5.43
C ILE A 322 -46.65 -8.28 6.24
N LYS A 323 -47.15 -9.54 6.24
CA LYS A 323 -46.50 -10.65 6.93
C LYS A 323 -45.09 -10.93 6.38
N PHE A 324 -44.93 -10.94 5.06
CA PHE A 324 -43.63 -11.11 4.41
C PHE A 324 -42.65 -9.98 4.79
N ARG A 325 -43.09 -8.71 4.80
CA ARG A 325 -42.24 -7.58 5.21
C ARG A 325 -41.83 -7.65 6.68
N LEU A 326 -42.73 -8.10 7.56
CA LEU A 326 -42.44 -8.34 8.98
C LEU A 326 -41.46 -9.51 9.19
N GLU A 327 -41.58 -10.58 8.40
CA GLU A 327 -40.61 -11.68 8.42
C GLU A 327 -39.24 -11.24 7.89
N GLN A 328 -39.21 -10.45 6.81
CA GLN A 328 -37.98 -9.90 6.25
C GLN A 328 -37.28 -8.93 7.22
N SER A 329 -38.03 -8.07 7.92
CA SER A 329 -37.46 -7.15 8.91
C SER A 329 -36.93 -7.88 10.13
N LYS A 330 -37.64 -8.92 10.62
CA LYS A 330 -37.16 -9.81 11.69
C LYS A 330 -35.92 -10.59 11.28
N HIS A 331 -35.85 -11.09 10.05
CA HIS A 331 -34.67 -11.76 9.51
C HIS A 331 -33.47 -10.79 9.42
N SER A 332 -33.70 -9.58 8.92
CA SER A 332 -32.65 -8.55 8.81
C SER A 332 -32.12 -8.11 10.18
N ALA A 333 -33.01 -7.90 11.16
CA ALA A 333 -32.63 -7.56 12.53
C ALA A 333 -31.88 -8.69 13.24
N LYS A 334 -32.20 -9.96 12.94
CA LYS A 334 -31.56 -11.14 13.54
C LYS A 334 -30.27 -11.58 12.84
N GLU A 335 -30.08 -11.30 11.56
CA GLU A 335 -28.77 -11.41 10.89
C GLU A 335 -27.75 -10.46 11.51
N PHE A 336 -28.18 -9.25 11.89
CA PHE A 336 -27.37 -8.33 12.70
C PHE A 336 -27.04 -8.89 14.10
N ALA A 337 -27.91 -9.73 14.67
CA ALA A 337 -27.75 -10.36 15.98
C ALA A 337 -27.16 -11.80 15.93
N ARG A 338 -26.66 -12.28 14.77
CA ARG A 338 -26.10 -13.64 14.57
C ARG A 338 -27.02 -14.82 14.97
N MET A 339 -28.33 -14.66 14.95
CA MET A 339 -29.26 -15.77 15.16
C MET A 339 -29.77 -16.29 13.80
N SER A 340 -29.28 -17.44 13.36
CA SER A 340 -29.71 -18.09 12.12
C SER A 340 -31.04 -18.81 12.29
N GLN A 341 -32.13 -18.23 11.81
CA GLN A 341 -33.35 -19.00 11.53
C GLN A 341 -33.86 -18.67 10.13
N LYS A 342 -34.22 -19.74 9.41
CA LYS A 342 -34.80 -19.73 8.06
C LYS A 342 -36.08 -18.89 8.05
N LEU A 343 -36.28 -18.10 6.98
CA LEU A 343 -37.59 -17.51 6.67
C LEU A 343 -38.67 -18.60 6.68
N SER A 344 -39.92 -18.23 7.00
CA SER A 344 -41.00 -19.22 7.03
C SER A 344 -41.14 -19.89 5.66
N LYS A 345 -41.36 -21.21 5.64
CA LYS A 345 -41.55 -22.02 4.40
C LYS A 345 -42.74 -21.59 3.54
N LYS A 346 -43.41 -20.47 3.86
CA LYS A 346 -44.62 -19.99 3.21
C LYS A 346 -44.36 -19.40 1.81
N TYR A 347 -43.13 -18.93 1.51
CA TYR A 347 -42.76 -18.34 0.21
C TYR A 347 -41.42 -18.86 -0.34
N PRO A 348 -41.28 -20.18 -0.59
CA PRO A 348 -40.00 -20.81 -0.91
C PRO A 348 -39.34 -20.22 -2.16
N ILE A 349 -40.13 -19.88 -3.19
CA ILE A 349 -39.60 -19.32 -4.45
C ILE A 349 -39.09 -17.88 -4.26
N ILE A 350 -39.78 -17.07 -3.45
CA ILE A 350 -39.35 -15.69 -3.15
C ILE A 350 -38.04 -15.71 -2.34
N ASP A 351 -37.89 -16.69 -1.45
CA ASP A 351 -36.69 -16.90 -0.64
C ASP A 351 -35.50 -17.37 -1.49
N ILE A 352 -35.71 -18.33 -2.41
CA ILE A 352 -34.71 -18.78 -3.39
C ILE A 352 -34.17 -17.59 -4.20
N TYR A 353 -35.03 -16.74 -4.77
CA TYR A 353 -34.57 -15.54 -5.49
C TYR A 353 -33.91 -14.51 -4.57
N GLY A 354 -34.26 -14.49 -3.28
CA GLY A 354 -33.56 -13.73 -2.25
C GLY A 354 -32.11 -14.21 -2.04
N HIS A 355 -31.91 -15.53 -2.00
CA HIS A 355 -30.58 -16.14 -1.92
C HIS A 355 -29.74 -15.85 -3.16
N TYR A 356 -30.27 -16.08 -4.37
CA TYR A 356 -29.59 -15.70 -5.62
C TYR A 356 -29.14 -14.24 -5.63
N LYS A 357 -30.06 -13.32 -5.32
CA LYS A 357 -29.76 -11.89 -5.25
C LYS A 357 -28.64 -11.59 -4.24
N THR A 358 -28.75 -12.13 -3.02
CA THR A 358 -27.80 -11.85 -1.93
C THR A 358 -26.42 -12.40 -2.26
N LEU A 359 -26.34 -13.62 -2.79
CA LEU A 359 -25.11 -14.25 -3.20
C LEU A 359 -24.43 -13.46 -4.33
N LEU A 360 -25.15 -13.11 -5.38
CA LEU A 360 -24.65 -12.28 -6.48
C LEU A 360 -24.15 -10.91 -6.01
N GLU A 361 -24.89 -10.25 -5.11
CA GLU A 361 -24.48 -8.97 -4.50
C GLU A 361 -23.17 -9.11 -3.72
N LYS A 362 -22.99 -10.21 -2.99
CA LYS A 362 -21.79 -10.48 -2.19
C LYS A 362 -20.58 -10.89 -3.03
N VAL A 363 -20.76 -11.73 -4.04
CA VAL A 363 -19.70 -12.08 -4.99
C VAL A 363 -19.20 -10.83 -5.72
N ARG A 364 -20.13 -9.96 -6.17
CA ARG A 364 -19.78 -8.68 -6.78
C ARG A 364 -19.00 -7.76 -5.82
N GLU A 365 -19.37 -7.72 -4.54
CA GLU A 365 -18.60 -6.98 -3.53
C GLU A 365 -17.18 -7.56 -3.35
N LEU A 366 -17.04 -8.88 -3.33
CA LEU A 366 -15.76 -9.57 -3.20
C LEU A 366 -14.81 -9.33 -4.39
N LEU A 367 -15.34 -9.21 -5.62
CA LEU A 367 -14.54 -8.90 -6.80
C LEU A 367 -13.67 -7.64 -6.62
N PHE A 368 -14.20 -6.61 -5.97
CA PHE A 368 -13.48 -5.35 -5.81
C PHE A 368 -12.79 -5.23 -4.45
N THR A 369 -13.31 -5.87 -3.40
CA THR A 369 -12.81 -5.76 -2.00
C THR A 369 -11.69 -6.70 -1.62
N THR A 370 -11.49 -7.78 -2.38
CA THR A 370 -10.43 -8.75 -2.09
C THR A 370 -9.17 -8.45 -2.92
N PRO A 371 -7.97 -8.70 -2.36
CA PRO A 371 -6.73 -8.63 -3.13
C PRO A 371 -6.79 -9.46 -4.42
N ILE A 372 -6.22 -8.94 -5.51
CA ILE A 372 -6.24 -9.57 -6.84
C ILE A 372 -5.73 -11.02 -6.79
N TYR A 373 -4.64 -11.27 -6.06
CA TYR A 373 -4.07 -12.62 -5.97
C TYR A 373 -5.08 -13.66 -5.45
N LYS A 374 -6.07 -13.25 -4.65
CA LYS A 374 -7.10 -14.12 -4.08
C LYS A 374 -8.21 -14.54 -5.05
N HIS A 375 -8.23 -13.97 -6.24
CA HIS A 375 -9.14 -14.39 -7.30
C HIS A 375 -8.62 -15.64 -8.02
N GLY A 376 -7.34 -16.00 -7.87
CA GLY A 376 -6.76 -17.24 -8.37
C GLY A 376 -6.78 -18.38 -7.35
N THR A 377 -6.26 -19.54 -7.75
CA THR A 377 -6.15 -20.73 -6.89
C THR A 377 -5.06 -20.55 -5.82
N HIS A 378 -5.27 -21.18 -4.67
CA HIS A 378 -4.32 -21.15 -3.57
C HIS A 378 -3.89 -22.55 -3.15
N ASN A 379 -2.70 -22.97 -3.56
CA ASN A 379 -2.11 -24.15 -2.94
C ASN A 379 -1.62 -23.77 -1.53
N SER A 380 -2.42 -24.07 -0.51
CA SER A 380 -2.18 -23.64 0.88
C SER A 380 -1.04 -24.40 1.59
N LYS A 381 -0.12 -25.06 0.88
CA LYS A 381 0.93 -25.86 1.51
C LYS A 381 2.07 -25.04 2.13
N GLU A 382 2.26 -23.76 1.79
CA GLU A 382 3.40 -22.97 2.30
C GLU A 382 3.04 -21.75 3.17
N GLY A 383 1.76 -21.57 3.53
CA GLY A 383 1.31 -20.43 4.34
C GLY A 383 1.12 -20.69 5.83
N ARG A 384 1.45 -21.89 6.33
CA ARG A 384 1.08 -22.33 7.70
C ARG A 384 2.01 -21.83 8.82
N GLY A 385 2.98 -20.97 8.53
CA GLY A 385 3.87 -20.40 9.55
C GLY A 385 3.24 -19.32 10.44
N ASN A 386 2.44 -18.38 9.91
CA ASN A 386 2.24 -17.09 10.60
C ASN A 386 0.80 -16.56 10.74
N LEU A 387 -0.23 -17.36 10.47
CA LEU A 387 -1.63 -16.90 10.58
C LEU A 387 -2.35 -17.27 11.89
N LYS A 388 -1.63 -17.74 12.91
CA LYS A 388 -2.24 -18.13 14.20
C LYS A 388 -2.38 -17.01 15.26
N GLU A 389 -1.94 -15.76 15.04
CA GLU A 389 -1.96 -14.75 16.13
C GLU A 389 -2.69 -13.42 15.87
N THR A 390 -3.58 -13.33 14.89
CA THR A 390 -4.41 -12.10 14.72
C THR A 390 -5.92 -12.28 14.90
N ASN A 391 -6.41 -13.49 15.24
CA ASN A 391 -7.81 -13.71 15.59
C ASN A 391 -7.97 -13.98 17.10
N LYS A 392 -7.77 -12.96 17.94
CA LYS A 392 -8.43 -12.92 19.25
C LYS A 392 -9.55 -11.88 19.18
N LYS A 393 -10.80 -12.38 19.17
CA LYS A 393 -12.10 -11.69 19.01
C LYS A 393 -12.65 -11.56 17.57
N ARG A 394 -12.80 -12.69 16.89
CA ARG A 394 -14.04 -12.99 16.14
C ARG A 394 -14.38 -14.45 16.46
N GLU A 395 -15.67 -14.67 16.72
CA GLU A 395 -16.23 -15.88 17.30
C GLU A 395 -15.78 -17.18 16.63
N LYS A 396 -15.70 -18.20 17.49
CA LYS A 396 -15.52 -19.62 17.18
C LYS A 396 -16.39 -20.04 15.99
N THR A 397 -15.74 -20.40 14.90
CA THR A 397 -16.19 -21.49 14.03
C THR A 397 -14.94 -22.29 13.69
N ASP A 398 -15.09 -23.60 13.81
CA ASP A 398 -14.05 -24.57 14.11
C ASP A 398 -12.95 -24.71 13.06
N ASP A 399 -11.79 -25.12 13.56
CA ASP A 399 -10.67 -25.68 12.81
C ASP A 399 -11.14 -26.76 11.83
N TYR A 400 -10.96 -26.56 10.53
CA TYR A 400 -10.77 -27.68 9.61
C TYR A 400 -9.74 -27.41 8.50
N LYS A 401 -8.84 -28.38 8.41
CA LYS A 401 -7.89 -28.65 7.34
C LYS A 401 -8.67 -29.04 6.09
N GLN A 402 -8.83 -28.14 5.13
CA GLN A 402 -9.09 -28.52 3.73
C GLN A 402 -8.18 -27.69 2.82
N GLN A 403 -7.49 -28.39 1.91
CA GLN A 403 -6.73 -27.79 0.81
C GLN A 403 -7.75 -27.17 -0.15
N ASP A 404 -8.13 -25.92 0.09
CA ASP A 404 -9.10 -25.25 -0.76
C ASP A 404 -8.37 -24.78 -2.03
N VAL A 405 -8.45 -25.57 -3.10
CA VAL A 405 -7.90 -25.26 -4.44
C VAL A 405 -8.63 -24.06 -5.07
N ASN A 406 -9.79 -23.69 -4.52
CA ASN A 406 -10.70 -22.69 -5.08
C ASN A 406 -10.25 -21.24 -4.77
N SER A 407 -10.61 -20.32 -5.67
CA SER A 407 -10.52 -18.87 -5.42
C SER A 407 -11.45 -18.43 -4.29
N VAL A 408 -11.23 -17.24 -3.71
CA VAL A 408 -12.11 -16.69 -2.67
C VAL A 408 -13.56 -16.55 -3.12
N LEU A 409 -13.79 -16.30 -4.42
CA LEU A 409 -15.13 -16.18 -4.99
C LEU A 409 -15.86 -17.54 -4.97
N LEU A 410 -15.22 -18.58 -5.49
CA LEU A 410 -15.78 -19.94 -5.52
C LEU A 410 -15.92 -20.53 -4.10
N SER A 411 -14.93 -20.34 -3.23
CA SER A 411 -15.04 -20.76 -1.82
C SER A 411 -16.18 -20.05 -1.10
N PHE A 412 -16.47 -18.79 -1.43
CA PHE A 412 -17.60 -18.08 -0.84
C PHE A 412 -18.94 -18.64 -1.32
N ILE A 413 -19.07 -18.96 -2.61
CA ILE A 413 -20.27 -19.57 -3.18
C ILE A 413 -20.57 -20.91 -2.50
N LYS A 414 -19.60 -21.83 -2.46
CA LYS A 414 -19.75 -23.15 -1.80
C LYS A 414 -20.19 -23.03 -0.34
N LYS A 415 -19.54 -22.15 0.43
CA LYS A 415 -19.90 -21.91 1.84
C LYS A 415 -21.30 -21.32 2.00
N TYR A 416 -21.76 -20.50 1.04
CA TYR A 416 -23.10 -19.94 1.06
C TYR A 416 -24.14 -21.03 0.79
N GLU A 417 -23.90 -21.89 -0.21
CA GLU A 417 -24.75 -23.04 -0.55
C GLU A 417 -24.91 -23.99 0.64
N GLU A 418 -23.81 -24.38 1.28
CA GLU A 418 -23.80 -25.23 2.49
C GLU A 418 -24.59 -24.60 3.64
N LYS A 419 -24.31 -23.33 3.94
CA LYS A 419 -24.94 -22.60 5.06
C LYS A 419 -26.45 -22.46 4.88
N HIS A 420 -26.90 -22.23 3.64
CA HIS A 420 -28.30 -21.95 3.35
C HIS A 420 -29.07 -23.16 2.82
N LYS A 421 -28.42 -24.31 2.58
CA LYS A 421 -28.98 -25.49 1.91
C LYS A 421 -29.67 -25.11 0.60
N PHE A 422 -28.92 -24.40 -0.24
CA PHE A 422 -29.35 -23.81 -1.49
C PHE A 422 -28.33 -24.18 -2.59
N ASN A 423 -28.78 -24.36 -3.83
CA ASN A 423 -27.92 -24.67 -4.98
C ASN A 423 -27.88 -23.48 -5.94
N PHE A 424 -26.69 -23.02 -6.30
CA PHE A 424 -26.47 -21.88 -7.19
C PHE A 424 -26.30 -22.37 -8.64
N GLU A 425 -27.40 -22.36 -9.40
CA GLU A 425 -27.49 -22.97 -10.74
C GLU A 425 -27.13 -22.02 -11.89
N GLU A 426 -26.43 -20.91 -11.59
CA GLU A 426 -26.04 -19.91 -12.59
C GLU A 426 -24.73 -20.29 -13.29
N VAL A 427 -24.81 -21.25 -14.22
CA VAL A 427 -23.67 -21.78 -14.99
C VAL A 427 -22.87 -20.66 -15.66
N GLU A 428 -23.53 -19.72 -16.34
CA GLU A 428 -22.87 -18.57 -16.99
C GLU A 428 -22.02 -17.73 -16.02
N VAL A 429 -22.45 -17.60 -14.76
CA VAL A 429 -21.71 -16.87 -13.73
C VAL A 429 -20.52 -17.70 -13.26
N MET A 430 -20.71 -18.99 -13.04
CA MET A 430 -19.66 -19.91 -12.58
C MET A 430 -18.53 -19.99 -13.60
N ASP A 431 -18.84 -20.22 -14.89
CA ASP A 431 -17.86 -20.29 -15.97
C ASP A 431 -16.99 -19.04 -16.04
N LYS A 432 -17.59 -17.85 -15.90
CA LYS A 432 -16.84 -16.59 -15.92
C LYS A 432 -15.96 -16.40 -14.69
N ILE A 433 -16.41 -16.83 -13.51
CA ILE A 433 -15.59 -16.80 -12.29
C ILE A 433 -14.40 -17.76 -12.43
N GLU A 434 -14.60 -18.93 -13.03
CA GLU A 434 -13.54 -19.91 -13.29
C GLU A 434 -12.52 -19.39 -14.30
N GLN A 435 -12.96 -18.75 -15.39
CA GLN A 435 -12.08 -18.07 -16.34
C GLN A 435 -11.24 -16.97 -15.66
N LEU A 436 -11.86 -16.16 -14.79
CA LEU A 436 -11.16 -15.14 -14.02
C LEU A 436 -10.09 -15.77 -13.11
N GLN A 437 -10.42 -16.89 -12.47
CA GLN A 437 -9.50 -17.64 -11.63
C GLN A 437 -8.30 -18.18 -12.41
N GLU A 438 -8.52 -18.74 -13.60
CA GLU A 438 -7.45 -19.25 -14.45
C GLU A 438 -6.49 -18.16 -14.90
N ILE A 439 -7.01 -16.99 -15.32
CA ILE A 439 -6.19 -15.86 -15.75
C ILE A 439 -5.29 -15.39 -14.60
N ILE A 440 -5.83 -15.25 -13.39
CA ILE A 440 -5.01 -14.89 -12.24
C ILE A 440 -4.02 -16.00 -11.88
N ALA A 441 -4.41 -17.27 -11.95
CA ALA A 441 -3.49 -18.38 -11.67
C ALA A 441 -2.30 -18.37 -12.65
N LYS A 442 -2.55 -18.17 -13.94
CA LYS A 442 -1.53 -18.08 -15.01
C LYS A 442 -0.56 -16.91 -14.82
N MET A 443 -0.98 -15.80 -14.21
CA MET A 443 -0.08 -14.68 -13.91
C MET A 443 0.61 -14.83 -12.55
N TRP A 444 -0.16 -15.12 -11.50
CA TRP A 444 0.30 -15.06 -10.12
C TRP A 444 1.24 -16.21 -9.77
N LEU A 445 0.95 -17.45 -10.21
CA LEU A 445 1.78 -18.61 -9.85
C LEU A 445 3.18 -18.48 -10.46
N PRO A 446 3.35 -18.24 -11.78
CA PRO A 446 4.68 -18.08 -12.37
C PRO A 446 5.42 -16.86 -11.82
N PHE A 447 4.72 -15.75 -11.59
CA PHE A 447 5.31 -14.56 -10.97
C PHE A 447 5.84 -14.88 -9.58
N LYS A 448 5.03 -15.52 -8.73
CA LYS A 448 5.43 -15.92 -7.38
C LYS A 448 6.62 -16.88 -7.42
N GLU A 449 6.55 -17.95 -8.20
CA GLU A 449 7.60 -18.97 -8.23
C GLU A 449 8.94 -18.44 -8.74
N ARG A 450 8.92 -17.66 -9.83
CA ARG A 450 10.14 -17.15 -10.46
C ARG A 450 10.66 -15.91 -9.75
N GLN A 451 9.81 -14.91 -9.60
CA GLN A 451 10.24 -13.59 -9.15
C GLN A 451 10.43 -13.53 -7.64
N PHE A 452 9.66 -14.27 -6.82
CA PHE A 452 9.93 -14.26 -5.37
C PHE A 452 11.19 -15.05 -5.04
N LYS A 453 11.42 -16.18 -5.69
CA LYS A 453 12.65 -16.95 -5.47
C LYS A 453 13.86 -16.13 -5.88
N PHE A 454 13.80 -15.47 -7.02
CA PHE A 454 14.82 -14.52 -7.45
C PHE A 454 15.01 -13.40 -6.43
N ALA A 455 13.93 -12.76 -6.00
CA ALA A 455 14.01 -11.65 -5.05
C ALA A 455 14.55 -12.07 -3.69
N LEU A 456 14.16 -13.23 -3.17
CA LEU A 456 14.69 -13.80 -1.93
C LEU A 456 16.20 -14.04 -2.03
N ASN A 457 16.66 -14.62 -3.14
CA ASN A 457 18.09 -14.82 -3.39
C ASN A 457 18.84 -13.49 -3.42
N LYS A 458 18.30 -12.47 -4.11
CA LYS A 458 18.90 -11.13 -4.19
C LYS A 458 18.87 -10.37 -2.86
N LEU A 459 17.85 -10.57 -2.04
CA LEU A 459 17.81 -10.02 -0.67
C LEU A 459 18.82 -10.72 0.25
N ASN A 460 19.07 -12.01 0.05
CA ASN A 460 20.14 -12.72 0.77
C ASN A 460 21.52 -12.24 0.33
N GLU A 461 21.74 -12.02 -0.97
CA GLU A 461 22.97 -11.38 -1.48
C GLU A 461 23.16 -10.01 -0.84
N LEU A 462 22.10 -9.19 -0.79
CA LEU A 462 22.11 -7.86 -0.16
C LEU A 462 22.55 -7.88 1.31
N LEU A 463 22.15 -8.91 2.06
CA LEU A 463 22.55 -9.08 3.47
C LEU A 463 24.04 -9.37 3.66
N MET A 464 24.71 -9.88 2.64
CA MET A 464 26.14 -10.23 2.69
C MET A 464 27.05 -9.06 2.30
N ILE A 465 26.49 -7.98 1.74
CA ILE A 465 27.27 -6.80 1.35
C ILE A 465 27.49 -5.93 2.60
N HIS A 466 28.76 -5.71 2.94
CA HIS A 466 29.10 -4.89 4.08
C HIS A 466 29.04 -3.41 3.71
N ILE A 467 28.50 -2.58 4.62
CA ILE A 467 28.39 -1.13 4.39
C ILE A 467 29.75 -0.45 4.25
N ASP A 468 30.85 -1.10 4.60
CA ASP A 468 32.20 -0.56 4.48
C ASP A 468 32.87 -0.97 3.15
N ASP A 469 32.21 -1.79 2.32
CA ASP A 469 32.73 -2.20 1.02
C ASP A 469 32.84 -1.00 0.06
N GLU A 470 33.93 -0.94 -0.72
CA GLU A 470 34.15 0.11 -1.73
C GLU A 470 33.04 0.12 -2.79
N ASN A 471 32.67 -1.08 -3.27
CA ASN A 471 31.64 -1.26 -4.29
C ASN A 471 30.21 -1.31 -3.74
N TYR A 472 30.00 -1.02 -2.45
CA TYR A 472 28.68 -1.10 -1.81
C TYR A 472 27.62 -0.34 -2.61
N GLU A 473 27.85 0.95 -2.92
CA GLU A 473 26.86 1.80 -3.59
C GLU A 473 26.42 1.28 -4.96
N GLN A 474 27.39 0.80 -5.76
CA GLN A 474 27.12 0.21 -7.06
C GLN A 474 26.30 -1.08 -6.92
N ASN A 475 26.71 -1.97 -6.01
CA ASN A 475 26.02 -3.23 -5.77
C ASN A 475 24.59 -3.02 -5.25
N ILE A 476 24.38 -2.11 -4.29
CA ILE A 476 23.05 -1.75 -3.80
C ILE A 476 22.20 -1.17 -4.93
N THR A 477 22.75 -0.25 -5.73
CA THR A 477 22.03 0.37 -6.85
C THR A 477 21.58 -0.67 -7.88
N GLU A 478 22.45 -1.63 -8.23
CA GLU A 478 22.11 -2.71 -9.15
C GLU A 478 20.99 -3.60 -8.60
N LEU A 479 21.07 -3.97 -7.32
CA LEU A 479 20.05 -4.78 -6.65
C LEU A 479 18.71 -4.04 -6.55
N LEU A 480 18.72 -2.74 -6.26
CA LEU A 480 17.51 -1.90 -6.25
C LEU A 480 16.82 -1.92 -7.61
N ASN A 481 17.57 -1.67 -8.69
CA ASN A 481 16.99 -1.63 -10.04
C ASN A 481 16.34 -2.97 -10.44
N LYS A 482 16.82 -4.10 -9.91
CA LYS A 482 16.25 -5.44 -10.14
C LYS A 482 15.06 -5.75 -9.23
N LEU A 483 15.08 -5.30 -7.97
CA LEU A 483 14.09 -5.68 -6.95
C LEU A 483 12.87 -4.75 -6.88
N LEU A 484 13.05 -3.45 -7.10
CA LEU A 484 11.96 -2.46 -7.00
C LEU A 484 10.78 -2.76 -7.96
N PRO A 485 10.99 -3.18 -9.22
CA PRO A 485 9.87 -3.54 -10.09
C PRO A 485 9.06 -4.74 -9.57
N ILE A 486 9.75 -5.74 -9.01
CA ILE A 486 9.11 -6.95 -8.48
C ILE A 486 8.23 -6.60 -7.27
N ILE A 487 8.74 -5.75 -6.36
CA ILE A 487 7.98 -5.26 -5.19
C ILE A 487 6.75 -4.47 -5.63
N ALA A 488 6.88 -3.60 -6.63
CA ALA A 488 5.78 -2.81 -7.15
C ALA A 488 4.67 -3.68 -7.77
N ILE A 489 5.03 -4.65 -8.62
CA ILE A 489 4.08 -5.60 -9.20
C ILE A 489 3.40 -6.44 -8.11
N TYR A 490 4.19 -6.94 -7.15
CA TYR A 490 3.68 -7.69 -6.00
C TYR A 490 2.63 -6.89 -5.21
N GLU A 491 2.86 -5.60 -5.02
CA GLU A 491 1.94 -4.74 -4.27
C GLU A 491 0.58 -4.65 -4.97
N ILE A 492 0.54 -4.51 -6.31
CA ILE A 492 -0.72 -4.48 -7.05
C ILE A 492 -1.51 -5.78 -6.85
N PHE A 493 -0.85 -6.94 -6.90
CA PHE A 493 -1.51 -8.22 -6.61
C PHE A 493 -2.14 -8.28 -5.22
N ASN A 494 -1.50 -7.65 -4.22
CA ASN A 494 -1.92 -7.71 -2.82
C ASN A 494 -2.93 -6.64 -2.41
N ARG A 495 -3.25 -5.70 -3.30
CA ARG A 495 -4.23 -4.66 -3.05
C ARG A 495 -5.62 -5.03 -3.59
N PRO A 496 -6.68 -4.70 -2.85
CA PRO A 496 -8.01 -4.65 -3.42
C PRO A 496 -8.09 -3.61 -4.55
N LEU A 497 -8.84 -3.93 -5.60
CA LEU A 497 -9.05 -3.01 -6.72
C LEU A 497 -9.70 -1.71 -6.28
N PHE A 498 -10.62 -1.75 -5.31
CA PHE A 498 -11.27 -0.52 -4.82
C PHE A 498 -10.33 0.43 -4.08
N GLU A 499 -9.13 0.00 -3.67
CA GLU A 499 -8.19 0.87 -2.97
C GLU A 499 -7.17 1.52 -3.90
N SER A 500 -7.00 0.97 -5.11
CA SER A 500 -5.86 1.32 -5.98
C SER A 500 -6.23 1.56 -7.45
N VAL A 501 -7.26 0.88 -7.97
CA VAL A 501 -7.61 0.87 -9.41
C VAL A 501 -8.98 1.49 -9.65
N TYR A 502 -10.01 1.03 -8.94
CA TYR A 502 -11.43 1.36 -9.14
C TYR A 502 -12.15 1.72 -7.84
N PRO A 503 -11.77 2.78 -7.12
CA PRO A 503 -12.45 3.13 -5.86
C PRO A 503 -13.94 3.48 -6.00
N GLU A 504 -14.38 3.80 -7.21
CA GLU A 504 -15.78 4.05 -7.59
C GLU A 504 -16.63 2.77 -7.58
N SER A 505 -16.00 1.59 -7.61
CA SER A 505 -16.69 0.29 -7.64
C SER A 505 -17.52 -0.01 -6.39
N ILE A 506 -17.26 0.65 -5.26
CA ILE A 506 -18.01 0.48 -4.01
C ILE A 506 -18.48 1.86 -3.52
N PRO A 507 -19.80 2.05 -3.27
CA PRO A 507 -20.35 3.32 -2.83
C PRO A 507 -19.74 3.83 -1.53
N GLN A 508 -19.53 5.14 -1.44
CA GLN A 508 -19.04 5.80 -0.22
C GLN A 508 -19.97 5.59 0.98
N THR A 509 -21.29 5.48 0.74
CA THR A 509 -22.33 5.26 1.77
C THR A 509 -22.26 3.91 2.48
N LYS A 510 -21.60 2.91 1.90
CA LYS A 510 -21.35 1.60 2.56
C LYS A 510 -20.09 1.59 3.43
N ARG A 511 -19.41 2.73 3.54
CA ARG A 511 -18.13 2.88 4.24
C ARG A 511 -18.20 3.85 5.44
N PRO A 512 -19.31 4.06 6.18
CA PRO A 512 -19.40 5.17 7.14
C PRO A 512 -18.37 5.05 8.27
N TRP A 513 -18.20 3.86 8.85
CA TRP A 513 -17.20 3.63 9.91
C TRP A 513 -15.77 3.56 9.39
N THR A 514 -15.55 3.03 8.18
CA THR A 514 -14.23 3.03 7.56
C THR A 514 -13.83 4.43 7.11
N TYR A 515 -14.77 5.24 6.63
CA TYR A 515 -14.61 6.64 6.30
C TYR A 515 -14.42 7.48 7.55
N PHE A 516 -15.19 7.27 8.62
CA PHE A 516 -15.03 7.99 9.89
C PHE A 516 -13.73 7.60 10.61
N ALA A 517 -13.41 6.30 10.67
CA ALA A 517 -12.13 5.83 11.19
C ALA A 517 -10.96 6.27 10.31
N ARG A 518 -11.11 6.33 8.98
CA ARG A 518 -10.10 6.90 8.06
C ARG A 518 -10.06 8.43 8.12
N PHE A 519 -11.15 9.13 8.39
CA PHE A 519 -11.20 10.59 8.54
C PHE A 519 -10.55 11.03 9.85
N LEU A 520 -10.81 10.29 10.94
CA LEU A 520 -10.20 10.50 12.25
C LEU A 520 -8.77 9.95 12.37
N ALA A 521 -8.43 8.85 11.69
CA ALA A 521 -7.09 8.26 11.72
C ALA A 521 -6.19 8.70 10.55
N SER A 522 -6.74 9.31 9.52
CA SER A 522 -5.92 10.04 8.55
C SER A 522 -5.60 11.42 9.09
N LYS A 523 -4.53 11.99 8.55
CA LYS A 523 -4.23 13.40 8.74
C LYS A 523 -5.32 14.33 8.16
N TYR A 524 -6.37 13.81 7.49
CA TYR A 524 -7.45 14.53 6.78
C TYR A 524 -8.58 15.05 7.65
N ASN A 525 -8.34 15.30 8.94
CA ASN A 525 -9.01 16.46 9.54
C ASN A 525 -8.59 17.68 8.67
N PRO A 526 -9.51 18.40 8.00
CA PRO A 526 -9.16 19.57 7.20
C PRO A 526 -8.26 20.52 8.00
N PHE A 527 -8.55 20.69 9.29
CA PHE A 527 -7.72 21.41 10.25
C PHE A 527 -6.30 20.83 10.32
N GLY A 528 -6.15 19.51 10.48
CA GLY A 528 -4.86 18.81 10.47
C GLY A 528 -4.08 18.99 9.16
N THR A 529 -4.72 18.89 7.99
CA THR A 529 -4.03 19.10 6.71
C THR A 529 -3.60 20.54 6.49
N HIS A 530 -4.42 21.51 6.89
CA HIS A 530 -4.10 22.93 6.81
C HIS A 530 -2.98 23.29 7.78
N LEU A 531 -3.04 22.78 9.01
CA LEU A 531 -1.99 22.90 10.02
C LEU A 531 -0.67 22.31 9.51
N MET A 532 -0.71 21.15 8.85
CA MET A 532 0.48 20.55 8.25
C MET A 532 1.04 21.35 7.07
N LYS A 533 0.19 21.87 6.18
CA LYS A 533 0.64 22.75 5.10
C LYS A 533 1.30 24.01 5.66
N LEU A 534 0.71 24.59 6.71
CA LEU A 534 1.27 25.73 7.41
C LEU A 534 2.64 25.39 8.00
N PHE A 535 2.78 24.26 8.70
CA PHE A 535 4.06 23.82 9.26
C PHE A 535 5.14 23.57 8.21
N ASN A 536 4.79 22.93 7.10
CA ASN A 536 5.74 22.72 6.01
C ASN A 536 6.19 24.05 5.38
N ARG A 537 5.30 25.05 5.28
CA ARG A 537 5.65 26.39 4.79
C ARG A 537 6.59 27.10 5.76
N LEU A 538 6.26 27.11 7.05
CA LEU A 538 7.11 27.72 8.08
C LEU A 538 8.50 27.07 8.14
N ALA A 539 8.55 25.74 8.12
CA ALA A 539 9.80 24.99 8.09
C ALA A 539 10.62 25.34 6.84
N PHE A 540 9.99 25.35 5.67
CA PHE A 540 10.66 25.76 4.42
C PHE A 540 11.26 27.16 4.52
N HIS A 541 10.51 28.15 4.99
CA HIS A 541 11.01 29.53 5.13
C HIS A 541 12.20 29.62 6.09
N ASN A 542 12.12 28.97 7.25
CA ASN A 542 13.20 28.99 8.24
C ASN A 542 14.47 28.32 7.72
N TRP A 543 14.34 27.15 7.08
CA TRP A 543 15.49 26.47 6.46
C TRP A 543 16.06 27.25 5.29
N SER A 544 15.21 27.82 4.43
CA SER A 544 15.65 28.63 3.30
C SER A 544 16.43 29.87 3.76
N PHE A 545 15.98 30.52 4.84
CA PHE A 545 16.71 31.64 5.44
C PHE A 545 18.11 31.20 5.88
N LEU A 546 18.22 30.09 6.60
CA LEU A 546 19.51 29.57 7.08
C LEU A 546 20.44 29.21 5.92
N ILE A 547 19.91 28.57 4.87
CA ILE A 547 20.65 28.18 3.67
C ILE A 547 21.22 29.41 2.96
N LEU A 548 20.37 30.40 2.69
CA LEU A 548 20.80 31.64 2.03
C LEU A 548 21.84 32.38 2.88
N LYS A 549 21.60 32.48 4.20
CA LYS A 549 22.52 33.17 5.11
C LYS A 549 23.89 32.52 5.19
N LYS A 550 23.96 31.18 5.10
CA LYS A 550 25.23 30.43 5.15
C LYS A 550 25.82 30.13 3.77
N GLY A 551 25.16 30.55 2.68
CA GLY A 551 25.58 30.24 1.32
C GLY A 551 25.62 28.74 1.00
N MET A 552 24.79 27.92 1.66
CA MET A 552 24.88 26.46 1.55
C MET A 552 24.30 25.94 0.24
N ASN A 553 25.02 25.04 -0.43
CA ASN A 553 24.47 24.23 -1.52
C ASN A 553 23.67 23.03 -0.97
N ARG A 554 23.11 22.21 -1.87
CA ARG A 554 22.26 21.06 -1.51
C ARG A 554 23.00 20.02 -0.64
N ASN A 555 24.22 19.66 -1.00
CA ASN A 555 25.01 18.64 -0.31
C ASN A 555 25.49 19.16 1.05
N GLU A 556 25.92 20.43 1.09
CA GLU A 556 26.30 21.12 2.33
C GLU A 556 25.13 21.20 3.32
N PHE A 557 23.93 21.53 2.85
CA PHE A 557 22.73 21.55 3.70
C PHE A 557 22.38 20.15 4.23
N PHE A 558 22.45 19.12 3.39
CA PHE A 558 22.22 17.74 3.84
C PHE A 558 23.25 17.29 4.89
N ASN A 559 24.53 17.57 4.65
CA ASN A 559 25.61 17.29 5.62
C ASN A 559 25.43 18.09 6.92
N TYR A 560 24.98 19.34 6.84
CA TYR A 560 24.62 20.15 8.00
C TYR A 560 23.49 19.50 8.80
N LEU A 561 22.42 19.06 8.14
CA LEU A 561 21.31 18.37 8.78
C LEU A 561 21.76 17.07 9.45
N LEU A 562 22.57 16.24 8.78
CA LEU A 562 23.09 14.98 9.30
C LEU A 562 23.89 15.15 10.60
N LYS A 563 24.63 16.25 10.72
CA LYS A 563 25.47 16.56 11.90
C LYS A 563 24.66 17.04 13.11
N LEU A 564 23.35 17.29 12.98
CA LEU A 564 22.53 17.74 14.11
C LEU A 564 22.42 16.63 15.18
N PRO A 565 22.58 16.97 16.48
CA PRO A 565 22.61 15.99 17.58
C PRO A 565 21.26 15.30 17.85
N ILE A 566 20.19 15.77 17.20
CA ILE A 566 18.84 15.22 17.34
C ILE A 566 18.70 13.81 16.74
N TRP A 567 19.62 13.40 15.85
CA TRP A 567 19.63 12.12 15.15
C TRP A 567 20.37 11.00 15.90
N LYS A 568 20.28 11.01 17.23
CA LYS A 568 21.08 10.14 18.10
C LYS A 568 20.90 8.63 17.91
N TYR A 569 19.88 8.18 17.19
CA TYR A 569 19.65 6.75 16.95
C TYR A 569 20.22 6.27 15.62
N ILE A 570 20.59 7.17 14.70
CA ILE A 570 21.23 6.76 13.43
C ILE A 570 22.67 6.30 13.75
N PRO A 571 23.07 5.08 13.34
CA PRO A 571 24.44 4.59 13.54
C PRO A 571 25.51 5.51 12.94
N LYS A 572 26.62 5.70 13.69
CA LYS A 572 27.71 6.59 13.30
C LYS A 572 28.36 6.20 11.97
N ASN A 573 28.58 4.91 11.74
CA ASN A 573 29.14 4.41 10.49
C ASN A 573 28.29 4.80 9.27
N ILE A 574 26.95 4.74 9.40
CA ILE A 574 26.02 5.17 8.34
C ILE A 574 26.14 6.67 8.10
N THR A 575 26.13 7.49 9.16
CA THR A 575 26.24 8.95 9.03
C THR A 575 27.59 9.36 8.42
N THR A 576 28.68 8.70 8.80
CA THR A 576 30.03 8.98 8.29
C THR A 576 30.09 8.66 6.80
N ARG A 577 29.59 7.50 6.38
CA ARG A 577 29.55 7.11 4.97
C ARG A 577 28.72 8.09 4.13
N MET A 578 27.54 8.48 4.61
CA MET A 578 26.72 9.47 3.89
C MET A 578 27.43 10.82 3.72
N ILE A 579 28.21 11.25 4.72
CA ILE A 579 29.00 12.49 4.62
C ILE A 579 30.13 12.34 3.60
N GLN A 580 30.82 11.20 3.59
CA GLN A 580 31.89 10.90 2.63
C GLN A 580 31.35 10.88 1.18
N GLN A 581 30.15 10.33 0.95
CA GLN A 581 29.52 10.30 -0.39
C GLN A 581 29.15 11.70 -0.94
N ASN A 582 28.98 12.68 -0.05
CA ASN A 582 28.53 14.03 -0.39
C ASN A 582 29.67 15.07 -0.36
N SER A 583 30.88 14.64 -0.01
CA SER A 583 32.12 15.44 0.01
C SER A 583 32.82 15.28 -1.31
#